data_AF-A0AAD9VKZ5-F1
#
_entry.id   AF-A0AAD9VKZ5-F1
#
_cell.length_a   1.000
_cell.length_b   1.000
_cell.length_c   1.000
_cell.angle_alpha   90.00
_cell.angle_beta   90.00
_cell.angle_gamma   90.00
#
_symmetry.space_group_name_H-M   'P 1'
#
loop_
_entity.id
_entity.type
_entity.pdbx_description
1 polymer ?
#
loop_
_entity_poly.entity_id
_entity_poly.type
_entity_poly.pdbx_seq_one_letter_code
_entity_poly.pdbx_strand_id
1 'polypeptide(L)' 'MLDTGYYKEHSGQTRVTYAMKLIGDARDLRPQKTDEEIVQMLSKHYNQAIDEAVIAQNIVSVDALLALLDRWDNG' A
#
# COMPACT_ATOMS: atom_id res chain seq x y z
N MET A 1 0.65 12.49 -6.07
CA MET A 1 1.61 11.87 -7.01
C MET A 1 1.94 10.51 -6.42
N LEU A 2 1.50 9.44 -7.09
CA LEU A 2 1.64 8.06 -6.61
C LEU A 2 3.10 7.57 -6.53
N ASP A 3 4.06 8.37 -7.01
CA ASP A 3 5.49 8.04 -6.97
C ASP A 3 6.26 8.76 -5.86
N THR A 4 5.63 9.68 -5.10
CA THR A 4 6.34 10.52 -4.11
C THR A 4 5.58 10.74 -2.80
N GLY A 5 4.45 10.04 -2.60
CA GLY A 5 3.69 10.09 -1.35
C GLY A 5 4.31 9.22 -0.27
N TYR A 6 4.16 9.62 0.98
CA TYR A 6 4.48 8.77 2.13
C TYR A 6 3.32 8.81 3.13
N TYR A 7 2.98 7.66 3.69
CA TYR A 7 2.06 7.58 4.81
C TYR A 7 2.67 8.31 6.02
N LYS A 8 1.89 9.20 6.64
CA LYS A 8 2.27 9.90 7.87
C LYS A 8 1.40 9.40 9.01
N GLU A 9 2.01 8.66 9.93
CA GLU A 9 1.34 8.06 11.09
C GLU A 9 0.63 9.11 11.98
N HIS A 10 1.17 10.34 12.05
CA HIS A 10 0.57 11.44 12.81
C HIS A 10 -0.70 12.06 12.20
N SER A 11 -1.17 11.57 11.05
CA SER A 11 -2.36 12.10 10.38
C SER A 11 -3.69 11.58 10.97
N GLY A 12 -3.65 10.64 11.91
CA GLY A 12 -4.85 9.99 12.48
C GLY A 12 -5.57 9.05 11.51
N GLN A 13 -5.07 8.89 10.29
CA GLN A 13 -5.57 7.97 9.28
C GLN A 13 -4.89 6.61 9.43
N THR A 14 -5.62 5.50 9.31
CA THR A 14 -5.03 4.14 9.27
C THR A 14 -4.27 3.91 7.98
N ARG A 15 -3.28 3.00 7.99
CA ARG A 15 -2.53 2.61 6.79
C ARG A 15 -3.47 2.04 5.73
N VAL A 16 -4.49 1.28 6.15
CA VAL A 16 -5.55 0.75 5.28
C VAL A 16 -6.31 1.86 4.56
N THR A 17 -6.76 2.88 5.28
CA THR A 17 -7.53 3.99 4.67
C THR A 17 -6.67 4.76 3.67
N TYR A 18 -5.38 4.94 3.98
CA TYR A 18 -4.44 5.56 3.06
C TYR A 18 -4.21 4.70 1.81
N ALA A 19 -4.03 3.38 1.97
CA ALA A 19 -3.88 2.43 0.87
C ALA A 19 -5.08 2.46 -0.07
N MET A 20 -6.31 2.38 0.47
CA MET A 20 -7.54 2.37 -0.34
C MET A 20 -7.66 3.60 -1.24
N LYS A 21 -7.28 4.77 -0.75
CA LYS A 21 -7.27 6.00 -1.55
C LYS A 21 -6.29 5.88 -2.72
N LEU A 22 -5.06 5.45 -2.45
CA LEU A 22 -4.03 5.30 -3.48
C LEU A 22 -4.35 4.21 -4.50
N ILE A 23 -5.00 3.11 -4.07
CA ILE A 23 -5.49 2.06 -4.97
C ILE A 23 -6.54 2.62 -5.93
N GLY A 24 -7.48 3.44 -5.42
CA GLY A 24 -8.44 4.15 -6.26
C GLY A 24 -7.74 5.01 -7.31
N ASP A 25 -6.83 5.89 -6.85
CA ASP A 25 -6.05 6.75 -7.73
C ASP A 25 -5.25 5.94 -8.78
N ALA A 26 -4.67 4.79 -8.39
CA ALA A 26 -3.84 3.96 -9.26
C ALA A 26 -4.66 3.19 -10.32
N ARG A 27 -5.89 2.78 -9.98
CA ARG A 27 -6.81 2.09 -10.90
C ARG A 27 -7.36 3.03 -11.99
N ASP A 28 -7.43 4.32 -11.68
CA ASP A 28 -7.86 5.36 -12.62
C ASP A 28 -6.76 5.81 -13.59
N LEU A 29 -5.50 5.40 -13.35
CA LEU A 29 -4.38 5.69 -14.27
C LEU A 29 -4.52 4.95 -15.61
N ARG A 30 -3.98 5.58 -16.66
CA ARG A 30 -3.80 4.99 -17.99
C ARG A 30 -2.31 4.95 -18.34
N PRO A 31 -1.74 3.78 -18.68
CA PRO A 31 -2.37 2.45 -18.69
C PRO A 31 -2.78 1.98 -17.29
N GLN A 32 -3.78 1.08 -17.23
CA GLN A 32 -4.19 0.47 -15.97
C GLN A 32 -3.05 -0.37 -15.43
N LYS A 33 -2.74 -0.16 -14.14
CA LYS A 33 -1.74 -0.94 -13.42
C LYS A 33 -2.31 -2.26 -12.96
N THR A 34 -1.49 -3.31 -12.97
CA THR A 34 -1.84 -4.59 -12.37
C THR A 34 -1.85 -4.48 -10.85
N ASP A 35 -2.52 -5.39 -10.17
CA ASP A 35 -2.51 -5.44 -8.70
C ASP A 35 -1.08 -5.58 -8.15
N GLU A 36 -0.21 -6.33 -8.82
CA GLU A 36 1.20 -6.47 -8.42
C GLU A 36 1.96 -5.14 -8.52
N GLU A 37 1.79 -4.41 -9.62
CA GLU A 37 2.38 -3.08 -9.79
C GLU A 37 1.86 -2.10 -8.74
N ILE A 38 0.56 -2.14 -8.44
CA ILE A 38 -0.06 -1.33 -7.40
C ILE A 38 0.56 -1.66 -6.04
N VAL A 39 0.69 -2.93 -5.70
CA VAL A 39 1.29 -3.36 -4.42
C VAL A 39 2.74 -2.90 -4.29
N GLN A 40 3.56 -3.11 -5.33
CA GLN A 40 4.97 -2.68 -5.31
C GLN A 40 5.15 -1.16 -5.24
N MET A 41 4.21 -0.39 -5.80
CA MET A 41 4.21 1.06 -5.65
C MET A 41 3.80 1.46 -4.23
N LEU A 42 2.71 0.90 -3.72
CA LEU A 42 2.18 1.25 -2.40
C LEU A 42 3.11 0.83 -1.26
N SER A 43 3.81 -0.29 -1.35
CA SER A 43 4.72 -0.74 -0.27
C SER A 43 5.76 0.32 0.07
N LYS A 44 6.24 1.06 -0.94
CA LYS A 44 7.23 2.14 -0.82
C LYS A 44 6.70 3.41 -0.13
N HIS A 45 5.38 3.56 0.00
CA HIS A 45 4.78 4.68 0.73
C HIS A 45 4.86 4.50 2.25
N TYR A 46 5.18 3.30 2.73
CA TYR A 46 5.25 2.96 4.14
C TYR A 46 6.70 2.87 4.62
N ASN A 47 6.89 2.40 5.85
CA ASN A 47 8.23 2.17 6.39
C ASN A 47 8.89 0.93 5.75
N GLN A 48 10.21 0.82 5.93
CA GLN A 48 11.00 -0.30 5.40
C GLN A 48 10.48 -1.67 5.87
N ALA A 49 9.97 -1.76 7.09
CA ALA A 49 9.48 -3.03 7.63
C ALA A 49 8.26 -3.57 6.87
N ILE A 50 7.37 -2.69 6.40
CA ILE A 50 6.22 -3.08 5.57
C ILE A 50 6.68 -3.52 4.18
N ASP A 51 7.63 -2.82 3.57
CA ASP A 51 8.19 -3.20 2.27
C ASP A 51 8.88 -4.57 2.33
N GLU A 52 9.72 -4.81 3.35
CA GLU A 52 10.34 -6.11 3.59
C GLU A 52 9.30 -7.22 3.82
N ALA A 53 8.22 -6.94 4.56
CA ALA A 53 7.15 -7.89 4.78
C ALA A 53 6.39 -8.26 3.49
N VAL A 54 6.15 -7.28 2.61
CA VAL A 54 5.54 -7.50 1.28
C VAL A 54 6.41 -8.43 0.44
N ILE A 55 7.72 -8.18 0.39
CA ILE A 55 8.68 -8.99 -0.36
C ILE A 55 8.77 -10.40 0.24
N ALA A 56 8.95 -10.52 1.55
CA ALA A 56 9.12 -11.80 2.24
C ALA A 56 7.89 -12.71 2.13
N GLN A 57 6.69 -12.13 2.13
CA GLN A 57 5.43 -12.87 1.99
C GLN A 57 4.96 -13.02 0.54
N ASN A 58 5.72 -12.52 -0.44
CA ASN A 58 5.36 -12.50 -1.86
C ASN A 58 3.94 -11.95 -2.09
N ILE A 59 3.63 -10.82 -1.45
CA ILE A 59 2.31 -10.18 -1.57
C ILE A 59 2.22 -9.51 -2.94
N VAL A 60 1.33 -10.02 -3.79
CA VAL A 60 1.09 -9.53 -5.16
C VAL A 60 -0.36 -9.09 -5.41
N SER A 61 -1.22 -9.18 -4.39
CA SER A 61 -2.63 -8.77 -4.48
C SER A 61 -2.94 -7.62 -3.53
N VAL A 62 -3.85 -6.76 -3.95
CA VAL A 62 -4.31 -5.63 -3.14
C VAL A 62 -4.92 -6.09 -1.83
N ASP A 63 -5.74 -7.15 -1.84
CA ASP A 63 -6.40 -7.65 -0.63
C ASP A 63 -5.39 -8.15 0.41
N ALA A 64 -4.34 -8.86 -0.03
CA ALA A 64 -3.29 -9.32 0.87
C ALA A 64 -2.46 -8.18 1.46
N LEU A 65 -2.21 -7.11 0.68
CA LEU A 65 -1.59 -5.89 1.20
C LEU A 65 -2.47 -5.22 2.26
N LEU A 66 -3.77 -5.06 2.01
CA LEU A 66 -4.70 -4.48 2.97
C LEU A 66 -4.75 -5.28 4.27
N ALA A 67 -4.77 -6.62 4.18
CA ALA A 67 -4.73 -7.49 5.35
C ALA A 67 -3.39 -7.44 6.12
N LEU A 68 -2.26 -7.17 5.45
CA LEU A 68 -0.99 -6.92 6.13
C LEU A 68 -1.04 -5.61 6.93
N LEU A 69 -1.52 -4.53 6.29
CA LEU A 69 -1.59 -3.21 6.91
C LEU A 69 -2.56 -3.18 8.09
N ASP A 70 -3.72 -3.84 7.98
CA ASP A 70 -4.70 -3.94 9.05
C ASP A 70 -4.15 -4.68 10.29
N ARG A 71 -3.39 -5.78 10.06
CA ARG A 71 -2.69 -6.50 11.13
C ARG A 71 -1.60 -5.65 11.78
N TRP A 72 -0.99 -4.73 11.05
CA TRP A 72 0.03 -3.84 11.59
C TRP A 72 -0.56 -2.69 12.42
N ASP A 73 -1.73 -2.20 12.04
CA ASP A 73 -2.42 -1.13 12.76
C ASP A 73 -3.09 -1.62 14.04
N ASN A 74 -3.54 -2.88 14.08
CA ASN A 74 -4.32 -3.46 15.19
C ASN A 74 -3.61 -4.57 15.98
N GLY A 75 -2.37 -4.94 15.60
CA GLY A 75 -1.54 -5.95 16.28
C GLY A 75 -0.54 -5.33 17.24
#